data_AF-R0MB59-F1
#
_entry.id   AF-R0MB59-F1
#
_cell.length_a   1.000
_cell.length_b   1.000
_cell.length_c   1.000
_cell.angle_alpha   90.00
_cell.angle_beta   90.00
_cell.angle_gamma   90.00
#
_symmetry.space_group_name_H-M   'P 1'
#
loop_
_entity.id
_entity.type
_entity.pdbx_description
1 polymer ?
#
loop_
_entity_poly.entity_id
_entity_poly.type
_entity_poly.pdbx_seq_one_letter_code
_entity_poly.pdbx_strand_id
1 'polypeptide(L)' 'MIININGIKIYFPYKYIYPEQYEYIKEVINSLSTPGHILIEMPSGTGKTVALLSATVSYQMHVKKKLKIVYCSRTVGGNQ' A
#
# COMPACT_ATOMS: atom_id res chain seq x y z
N MET A 1 -11.91 6.58 -1.02
CA MET A 1 -12.85 5.45 -1.21
C MET A 1 -12.47 4.28 -0.29
N ILE A 2 -13.36 3.30 -0.13
CA ILE A 2 -13.06 2.03 0.54
C ILE A 2 -13.13 0.91 -0.49
N ILE A 3 -12.07 0.10 -0.57
CA ILE A 3 -11.98 -1.06 -1.47
C ILE A 3 -11.89 -2.31 -0.59
N ASN A 4 -12.48 -3.43 -1.03
CA ASN A 4 -12.36 -4.70 -0.33
C ASN A 4 -11.41 -5.63 -1.10
N ILE A 5 -10.35 -6.08 -0.44
CA ILE A 5 -9.40 -7.04 -1.00
C ILE A 5 -9.24 -8.17 0.02
N ASN A 6 -9.61 -9.39 -0.36
CA ASN A 6 -9.54 -10.59 0.50
C ASN A 6 -10.22 -10.41 1.88
N GLY A 7 -11.34 -9.67 1.94
CA GLY A 7 -12.04 -9.38 3.19
C GLY A 7 -11.44 -8.24 4.02
N ILE A 8 -10.37 -7.61 3.54
CA ILE A 8 -9.70 -6.47 4.18
C ILE A 8 -10.22 -5.17 3.57
N LYS A 9 -10.70 -4.26 4.43
CA LYS A 9 -11.09 -2.90 4.02
C LYS A 9 -9.85 -2.04 3.81
N ILE A 10 -9.61 -1.64 2.57
CA ILE A 10 -8.53 -0.74 2.18
C ILE A 10 -9.06 0.70 2.10
N TYR A 11 -8.50 1.57 2.92
CA TYR A 11 -8.80 3.00 2.92
C TYR A 11 -7.89 3.70 1.91
N PHE A 12 -8.46 4.13 0.79
CA PHE A 12 -7.75 4.86 -0.26
C PHE A 12 -8.15 6.34 -0.24
N PRO A 13 -7.21 7.30 -0.22
CA PRO A 13 -7.53 8.71 0.06
C PRO A 13 -8.17 9.46 -1.12
N TYR A 14 -8.28 8.84 -2.30
CA TYR A 14 -8.87 9.47 -3.49
C TYR A 14 -10.24 8.87 -3.86
N LYS A 15 -10.96 9.58 -4.73
CA LYS A 15 -12.27 9.17 -5.29
C LYS A 15 -12.16 8.17 -6.43
N TYR A 16 -10.98 8.08 -7.06
CA TYR A 16 -10.68 7.17 -8.15
C TYR A 16 -9.38 6.40 -7.86
N ILE A 17 -9.30 5.14 -8.31
CA ILE A 17 -8.13 4.28 -8.21
C ILE A 17 -7.79 3.77 -9.62
N TYR A 18 -6.52 3.86 -10.01
CA TYR A 18 -6.05 3.31 -11.29
C TYR A 18 -5.93 1.78 -11.22
N PRO A 19 -6.12 1.04 -12.32
CA PRO A 19 -5.94 -0.42 -12.34
C PRO A 19 -4.59 -0.89 -11.78
N GLU A 20 -3.51 -0.20 -12.12
CA GLU A 20 -2.15 -0.53 -11.66
C GLU A 20 -1.99 -0.31 -10.15
N GLN A 21 -2.67 0.69 -9.58
CA GLN A 21 -2.70 0.89 -8.13
C GLN A 21 -3.47 -0.22 -7.44
N TYR A 22 -4.58 -0.67 -8.02
CA TYR A 22 -5.38 -1.76 -7.47
C TYR A 22 -4.58 -3.06 -7.43
N GLU A 23 -3.93 -3.43 -8.54
CA GLU A 23 -3.06 -4.62 -8.59
C GLU A 23 -1.87 -4.50 -7.62
N TYR A 24 -1.25 -3.32 -7.53
CA TYR A 24 -0.18 -3.08 -6.55
C TYR A 24 -0.64 -3.30 -5.10
N ILE A 25 -1.80 -2.76 -4.72
CA ILE A 25 -2.37 -2.96 -3.37
C ILE A 25 -2.66 -4.44 -3.13
N LYS A 26 -3.23 -5.13 -4.12
CA LYS A 26 -3.57 -6.56 -4.01
C LYS A 26 -2.33 -7.42 -3.77
N GLU A 27 -1.25 -7.19 -4.52
CA GLU A 27 0.02 -7.90 -4.32
C GLU A 27 0.63 -7.64 -2.94
N VAL A 28 0.62 -6.39 -2.46
CA VAL A 28 1.07 -6.06 -1.10
C VAL A 28 0.20 -6.75 -0.04
N ILE A 29 -1.11 -6.78 -0.20
CA ILE A 29 -2.01 -7.44 0.76
C ILE A 29 -1.79 -8.95 0.80
N ASN A 30 -1.64 -9.58 -0.37
CA ASN A 30 -1.33 -11.00 -0.47
C ASN A 30 -0.03 -11.33 0.26
N SER A 31 1.02 -10.51 0.07
CA SER A 31 2.32 -10.74 0.70
C SER A 31 2.31 -10.54 2.21
N LEU A 32 1.51 -9.61 2.74
CA LEU A 32 1.47 -9.33 4.18
C LEU A 32 0.87 -10.49 4.99
N SER A 33 0.11 -11.38 4.33
CA SER A 33 -0.47 -12.56 4.98
C SER A 33 0.52 -13.70 5.23
N THR A 34 1.68 -13.67 4.58
CA THR A 34 2.71 -14.71 4.67
C THR A 34 4.08 -14.12 5.03
N PRO A 35 4.92 -14.82 5.81
CA PRO A 35 6.31 -14.37 6.01
C PRO A 35 7.08 -14.41 4.70
N GLY A 36 7.72 -13.31 4.31
CA GLY A 36 8.54 -13.26 3.10
C GLY A 36 8.84 -11.85 2.60
N HIS A 37 9.43 -11.79 1.40
CA HIS A 37 9.74 -10.56 0.68
C HIS A 37 9.07 -10.59 -0.68
N ILE A 38 8.74 -9.41 -1.19
CA ILE A 38 8.21 -9.25 -2.54
C ILE A 38 8.99 -8.19 -3.29
N LEU A 39 9.03 -8.34 -4.61
CA LEU A 39 9.52 -7.35 -5.54
C LEU A 39 8.34 -6.95 -6.43
N ILE A 40 7.89 -5.70 -6.33
CA ILE A 40 6.82 -5.18 -7.18
C ILE A 40 7.38 -4.03 -8.02
N GLU A 41 7.23 -4.13 -9.33
CA GLU A 41 7.49 -3.03 -10.26
C GLU A 41 6.19 -2.29 -10.57
N MET A 42 6.24 -0.97 -10.55
CA MET A 42 5.15 -0.12 -11.04
C MET A 42 5.75 1.16 -11.65
N PRO A 43 5.23 1.70 -12.78
CA PRO A 43 5.84 2.85 -13.48
C PRO A 43 5.85 4.14 -12.66
N SER A 44 6.79 5.07 -12.90
CA SER A 44 6.82 6.38 -12.24
C SER A 44 5.58 7.23 -12.54
N GLY A 45 5.20 8.13 -11.62
CA GLY A 45 4.06 9.04 -11.81
C GLY A 45 2.67 8.45 -11.53
N THR A 46 2.57 7.16 -11.18
CA THR A 46 1.28 6.45 -11.01
C THR A 46 0.78 6.39 -9.56
N GLY A 47 1.43 7.08 -8.61
CA GLY A 47 0.99 7.09 -7.22
C GLY A 47 1.34 5.82 -6.42
N LYS A 48 2.42 5.12 -6.76
CA LYS A 48 2.95 3.96 -6.00
C LYS A 48 2.95 4.16 -4.48
N THR A 49 3.42 5.31 -4.02
CA THR A 49 3.54 5.61 -2.58
C THR A 49 2.18 5.62 -1.90
N VAL A 50 1.15 6.19 -2.54
CA VAL A 50 -0.20 6.19 -1.95
C VAL A 50 -0.79 4.78 -1.94
N ALA A 51 -0.59 3.99 -3.00
CA ALA A 51 -1.02 2.60 -3.04
C ALA A 51 -0.38 1.77 -1.92
N LEU A 52 0.95 1.86 -1.74
CA LEU A 52 1.69 1.16 -0.70
C LEU A 52 1.23 1.54 0.71
N LEU A 53 1.08 2.84 0.99
CA LEU A 53 0.64 3.31 2.31
C LEU A 53 -0.82 2.93 2.60
N SER A 54 -1.71 3.02 1.60
CA SER A 54 -3.10 2.57 1.73
C SER A 54 -3.19 1.08 2.06
N ALA A 55 -2.40 0.23 1.40
CA ALA A 55 -2.38 -1.20 1.68
C ALA A 55 -1.87 -1.49 3.10
N THR A 56 -0.68 -0.98 3.44
CA THR A 56 0.03 -1.30 4.70
C THR A 56 -0.69 -0.78 5.94
N VAL A 57 -1.18 0.46 5.93
CA VAL A 57 -1.93 1.05 7.06
C VAL A 57 -3.27 0.33 7.24
N SER A 58 -3.99 0.04 6.15
CA SER A 58 -5.26 -0.68 6.23
C SER A 58 -5.08 -2.11 6.76
N TYR A 59 -4.00 -2.79 6.34
CA TYR A 59 -3.65 -4.11 6.86
C TYR A 59 -3.36 -4.05 8.37
N GLN A 60 -2.58 -3.08 8.83
CA GLN A 60 -2.31 -2.87 10.26
C GLN A 60 -3.60 -2.68 11.07
N MET A 61 -4.54 -1.87 10.56
CA MET A 61 -5.85 -1.67 11.18
C MET A 61 -6.66 -2.97 11.24
N HIS A 62 -6.61 -3.78 10.17
CA HIS A 62 -7.32 -5.05 10.09
C HIS A 62 -6.82 -6.07 11.12
N VAL A 63 -5.50 -6.23 11.24
CA VAL A 63 -4.93 -7.22 12.18
C VAL A 63 -4.95 -6.76 13.65
N LYS A 64 -5.35 -5.51 13.92
CA LYS A 64 -5.42 -4.90 15.26
C LYS A 64 -4.11 -5.03 16.07
N LYS A 65 -2.97 -5.14 15.38
CA LYS A 65 -1.63 -5.25 15.97
C LYS A 65 -0.86 -3.96 15.75
N LYS A 66 -0.06 -3.57 16.73
CA LYS A 66 0.92 -2.50 16.59
C LYS A 66 2.10 -2.98 15.76
N LEU A 67 1.93 -3.02 14.43
CA LEU A 67 3.03 -3.23 13.49
C LEU A 67 3.86 -1.94 13.39
N LYS A 68 5.18 -2.03 13.23
CA LYS A 68 5.99 -0.87 12.86
C LYS A 68 6.18 -0.88 11.35
N ILE A 69 5.77 0.18 10.68
CA ILE A 69 5.98 0.36 9.23
C ILE A 69 7.22 1.25 9.08
N VAL A 70 8.26 0.73 8.43
CA VAL A 70 9.48 1.49 8.11
C VAL A 70 9.49 1.72 6.61
N TYR A 71 9.30 2.97 6.21
CA TYR A 71 9.35 3.39 4.81
C TYR A 71 10.68 4.05 4.52
N CYS A 72 11.46 3.45 3.63
CA CYS A 72 12.75 3.99 3.19
C CYS A 72 12.59 4.62 1.81
N SER A 73 13.06 5.86 1.67
CA SER A 73 13.11 6.57 0.39
C SER A 73 14.54 7.05 0.13
N ARG A 74 14.87 7.30 -1.14
CA ARG A 74 16.25 7.63 -1.54
C ARG A 74 16.67 9.04 -1.13
N THR A 75 15.74 9.98 -1.08
CA THR A 75 16.01 11.40 -0.86
C THR A 75 14.97 11.98 0.09
N VAL A 76 15.39 12.92 0.93
CA VAL A 76 14.46 13.82 1.61
C VAL A 76 13.84 14.74 0.56
N GLY A 77 12.51 14.76 0.44
CA GLY A 77 11.83 15.66 -0.50
C GLY A 77 12.15 17.11 -0.15
N GLY A 78 12.71 17.86 -1.11
CA GLY A 78 13.11 19.24 -0.91
C GLY A 78 11.90 20.17 -0.81
N ASN A 79 11.62 20.64 0.40
CA ASN A 79 11.19 22.03 0.58
C ASN A 79 12.44 22.81 1.00
N GLN A 80 13.27 23.14 0.01
CA GLN A 80 14.14 24.32 0.06
C GLN A 80 13.60 25.31 -0.96
#